data_AF-A0A1Y1HX41-F1
#
_entry.id   AF-A0A1Y1HX41-F1
#
_cell.length_a   1.000
_cell.length_b   1.000
_cell.length_c   1.000
_cell.angle_alpha   90.00
_cell.angle_beta   90.00
_cell.angle_gamma   90.00
#
_symmetry.space_group_name_H-M   'P 1'
#
loop_
_entity.id
_entity.type
_entity.pdbx_description
1 polymer ?
#
loop_
_entity_poly.entity_id
_entity_poly.type
_entity_poly.pdbx_seq_one_letter_code
_entity_poly.pdbx_strand_id
1 'polypeptide(L)'
;MAEEEARSSMLAAAIDEEGHYFDFISFYRKVEFCDRRLRLEILTEGKKELEASDAATSVGPPGVAASGAGASEEIPISSIVLAAKSRVLRTMLSNGMKESDASAPVVLKVTEEEKMAFKEMLHFLYAGSLSTRFLDRATDVRELVGLLLVGDKFEVPSLIGAVLKCLDQRMLSIPECALLANHMPQSLLQLPQV
;
A
#
# COMPACT_ATOMS: atom_id res chain seq x y z
N MET A 1 -43.41 -10.03 21.85
CA MET A 1 -43.18 -10.04 20.39
C MET A 1 -42.76 -8.67 19.87
N ALA A 2 -43.48 -7.57 20.15
CA ALA A 2 -43.09 -6.24 19.68
C ALA A 2 -41.78 -5.67 20.29
N GLU A 3 -41.45 -6.02 21.55
CA GLU A 3 -40.21 -5.53 22.20
C GLU A 3 -38.92 -6.23 21.73
N GLU A 4 -39.04 -7.45 21.21
CA GLU A 4 -37.88 -8.24 20.72
C GLU A 4 -37.47 -7.82 19.31
N GLU A 5 -38.46 -7.41 18.50
CA GLU A 5 -38.27 -6.80 17.19
C GLU A 5 -37.67 -5.39 17.30
N ALA A 6 -38.06 -4.61 18.32
CA ALA A 6 -37.44 -3.32 18.63
C ALA A 6 -35.99 -3.46 19.13
N ARG A 7 -35.67 -4.50 19.90
CA ARG A 7 -34.29 -4.82 20.29
C ARG A 7 -33.43 -5.30 19.12
N SER A 8 -33.97 -6.10 18.21
CA SER A 8 -33.28 -6.45 16.95
C SER A 8 -33.07 -5.23 16.05
N SER A 9 -34.04 -4.32 15.97
CA SER A 9 -33.89 -3.06 15.22
C SER A 9 -32.86 -2.11 15.85
N MET A 10 -32.69 -2.13 17.19
CA MET A 10 -31.63 -1.37 17.86
C MET A 10 -30.25 -2.04 17.74
N LEU A 11 -30.18 -3.37 17.62
CA LEU A 11 -28.93 -4.09 17.37
C LEU A 11 -28.51 -4.03 15.90
N ALA A 12 -29.46 -3.90 14.97
CA ALA A 12 -29.22 -3.58 13.56
C ALA A 12 -28.86 -2.10 13.33
N ALA A 13 -29.10 -1.25 14.33
CA ALA A 13 -28.46 0.06 14.46
C ALA A 13 -27.08 -0.07 15.15
N ALA A 14 -26.42 -1.23 15.03
CA ALA A 14 -24.99 -1.31 15.09
C ALA A 14 -24.47 -0.29 14.08
N ILE A 15 -23.99 0.83 14.63
CA ILE A 15 -23.06 1.79 14.04
C ILE A 15 -22.60 1.31 12.66
N ASP A 16 -23.21 1.87 11.62
CA ASP A 16 -22.74 1.74 10.24
C ASP A 16 -21.31 2.33 10.23
N GLU A 17 -20.31 1.46 10.41
CA GLU A 17 -18.89 1.81 10.32
C GLU A 17 -18.50 2.16 8.87
N GLU A 18 -19.43 2.07 7.91
CA GLU A 18 -19.38 2.66 6.58
C GLU A 18 -19.43 4.20 6.58
N GLY A 19 -19.14 4.84 7.73
CA GLY A 19 -18.84 6.25 7.84
C GLY A 19 -17.72 6.66 6.88
N HIS A 20 -18.09 7.03 5.65
CA HIS A 20 -17.34 7.84 4.69
C HIS A 20 -17.09 9.26 5.25
N TYR A 21 -16.72 9.39 6.53
CA TYR A 21 -16.57 10.65 7.25
C TYR A 21 -15.33 11.44 6.81
N PHE A 22 -14.49 10.86 5.94
CA PHE A 22 -13.19 11.39 5.57
C PHE A 22 -12.93 11.20 4.07
N ASP A 23 -13.79 11.78 3.23
CA ASP A 23 -13.54 11.90 1.79
C ASP A 23 -12.73 13.16 1.49
N PHE A 24 -11.42 12.96 1.37
CA PHE A 24 -10.46 13.96 0.93
C PHE A 24 -10.07 13.78 -0.54
N ILE A 25 -10.74 12.93 -1.31
CA ILE A 25 -10.29 12.57 -2.67
C ILE A 25 -10.15 13.80 -3.58
N SER A 26 -11.00 14.81 -3.37
CA SER A 26 -10.94 16.08 -4.10
C SER A 26 -9.63 16.86 -3.87
N PHE A 27 -8.87 16.56 -2.83
CA PHE A 27 -7.56 17.15 -2.51
C PHE A 27 -6.40 16.23 -2.91
N TYR A 28 -6.66 14.97 -3.29
CA TYR A 28 -5.63 14.02 -3.66
C TYR A 28 -4.83 14.51 -4.87
N ARG A 29 -3.50 14.51 -4.73
CA ARG A 29 -2.53 14.99 -5.73
C ARG A 29 -2.64 16.48 -6.11
N LYS A 30 -3.47 17.28 -5.43
CA LYS A 30 -3.53 18.73 -5.64
C LYS A 30 -2.46 19.43 -4.82
N VAL A 31 -1.47 20.00 -5.51
CA VAL A 31 -0.28 20.62 -4.89
C VAL A 31 -0.66 21.70 -3.87
N GLU A 32 -1.74 22.44 -4.11
CA GLU A 32 -2.25 23.51 -3.23
C GLU A 32 -2.59 23.04 -1.81
N PHE A 33 -2.93 21.76 -1.64
CA PHE A 33 -3.35 21.16 -0.36
C PHE A 33 -2.30 20.19 0.20
N CYS A 34 -1.12 20.14 -0.43
CA CYS A 34 -0.04 19.22 -0.08
C CYS A 34 1.12 19.99 0.54
N ASP A 35 1.62 19.49 1.65
CA ASP A 35 2.74 20.06 2.40
C ASP A 35 4.04 19.25 2.23
N ARG A 36 3.96 18.09 1.57
CA ARG A 36 5.08 17.18 1.33
C ARG A 36 5.00 16.53 -0.06
N ARG A 37 6.11 15.95 -0.49
CA ARG A 37 6.23 15.10 -1.70
C ARG A 37 6.79 13.74 -1.29
N LEU A 38 6.14 12.66 -1.72
CA LEU A 38 6.69 11.31 -1.66
C LEU A 38 7.37 10.99 -2.99
N ARG A 39 8.60 10.50 -2.96
CA ARG A 39 9.29 9.96 -4.15
C ARG A 39 9.35 8.44 -4.05
N LEU A 40 8.71 7.75 -4.98
CA LEU A 40 8.79 6.29 -5.09
C LEU A 40 9.98 5.91 -5.98
N GLU A 41 10.96 5.22 -5.42
CA GLU A 41 12.11 4.67 -6.14
C GLU A 41 11.97 3.16 -6.25
N ILE A 42 12.02 2.65 -7.49
CA ILE A 42 11.93 1.21 -7.75
C ILE A 42 13.26 0.57 -7.38
N LEU A 43 13.21 -0.42 -6.49
CA LEU A 43 14.35 -1.31 -6.23
C LEU A 43 14.52 -2.24 -7.44
N THR A 44 15.44 -1.90 -8.36
CA THR A 44 15.97 -2.91 -9.28
C THR A 44 16.85 -3.86 -8.48
N GLU A 45 16.31 -5.00 -8.08
CA GLU A 45 17.12 -6.11 -7.59
C GLU A 45 18.09 -6.50 -8.71
N GLY A 46 19.36 -6.14 -8.55
CA GLY A 46 20.39 -6.52 -9.48
C GLY A 46 20.48 -8.04 -9.50
N LYS A 47 20.16 -8.66 -10.64
CA LYS A 47 20.70 -9.98 -10.99
C LYS A 47 22.22 -9.86 -10.97
N LYS A 48 22.82 -10.22 -9.82
CA LYS A 48 24.25 -10.37 -9.65
C LYS A 48 24.52 -11.85 -9.40
N GLU A 49 24.35 -12.66 -10.43
CA GLU A 49 24.93 -14.00 -10.46
C GLU A 49 25.65 -14.23 -11.79
N LEU A 50 26.97 -14.42 -11.63
CA LEU A 50 27.95 -15.02 -12.52
C LEU A 50 28.09 -14.42 -13.93
N GLU A 51 29.16 -13.67 -14.16
CA GLU A 51 30.26 -14.08 -15.06
C GLU A 51 31.55 -13.32 -14.65
N ALA A 52 32.33 -13.94 -13.75
CA ALA A 52 33.78 -13.85 -13.78
C ALA A 52 34.24 -15.20 -14.33
N SER A 53 35.16 -15.35 -15.26
CA SER A 53 36.18 -14.46 -15.79
C SER A 53 36.78 -15.14 -17.01
N ASP A 54 36.94 -14.44 -18.13
CA ASP A 54 38.09 -14.67 -19.01
C ASP A 54 38.51 -13.37 -19.73
N ALA A 55 39.76 -13.00 -19.44
CA ALA A 55 40.69 -12.11 -20.15
C ALA A 55 40.16 -10.86 -20.92
N ALA A 56 40.53 -9.66 -20.44
CA ALA A 56 41.71 -8.93 -20.97
C ALA A 56 41.74 -7.45 -20.53
N THR A 57 42.95 -7.02 -20.17
CA THR A 57 43.41 -5.68 -19.82
C THR A 57 42.90 -4.53 -20.71
N SER A 58 42.32 -3.49 -20.09
CA SER A 58 42.55 -2.10 -20.51
C SER A 58 42.24 -1.12 -19.39
N VAL A 59 43.27 -0.35 -19.00
CA VAL A 59 43.19 0.76 -18.05
C VAL A 59 42.44 1.93 -18.68
N GLY A 60 41.40 2.45 -18.01
CA GLY A 60 40.64 3.65 -18.40
C GLY A 60 40.09 4.39 -17.17
N PRO A 61 39.90 5.73 -17.21
CA PRO A 61 39.92 6.63 -16.06
C PRO A 61 38.63 6.66 -15.21
N PRO A 62 38.67 7.22 -13.98
CA PRO A 62 37.52 7.27 -13.08
C PRO A 62 36.66 8.50 -13.41
N GLY A 63 35.39 8.28 -13.73
CA GLY A 63 34.44 9.38 -13.85
C GLY A 63 33.27 9.08 -14.77
N VAL A 64 32.22 8.48 -14.22
CA VAL A 64 30.86 9.05 -14.18
C VAL A 64 29.97 8.06 -13.44
N ALA A 65 29.24 8.57 -12.46
CA ALA A 65 28.26 7.82 -11.70
C ALA A 65 27.24 7.21 -12.67
N ALA A 66 27.22 5.88 -12.77
CA ALA A 66 26.07 5.16 -13.29
C ALA A 66 24.96 5.24 -12.22
N SER A 67 24.31 6.40 -12.14
CA SER A 67 22.97 6.50 -11.56
C SER A 67 22.05 5.78 -12.53
N GLY A 68 21.85 4.48 -12.29
CA GLY A 68 20.76 3.73 -12.90
C GLY A 68 19.47 4.37 -12.44
N ALA A 69 18.96 5.32 -13.22
CA ALA A 69 17.71 6.01 -12.96
C ALA A 69 16.56 5.03 -13.16
N GLY A 70 16.24 4.26 -12.11
CA GLY A 70 14.93 3.62 -11.99
C GLY A 70 13.85 4.71 -12.09
N ALA A 71 12.72 4.40 -12.72
CA ALA A 71 11.63 5.35 -12.95
C ALA A 71 11.06 5.87 -11.61
N SER A 72 11.55 7.02 -11.15
CA SER A 72 11.09 7.64 -9.92
C SER A 72 9.84 8.48 -10.18
N GLU A 73 8.82 8.31 -9.34
CA GLU A 73 7.58 9.09 -9.40
C GLU A 73 7.41 9.90 -8.12
N GLU A 74 7.13 11.20 -8.28
CA GLU A 74 6.84 12.08 -7.16
C GLU A 74 5.35 12.35 -7.02
N ILE A 75 4.82 12.17 -5.82
CA ILE A 75 3.41 12.31 -5.49
C ILE A 75 3.27 13.39 -4.41
N PRO A 76 2.60 14.52 -4.68
CA PRO A 76 2.31 15.50 -3.65
C PRO A 76 1.27 14.92 -2.68
N ILE A 77 1.52 15.10 -1.38
CA ILE A 77 0.71 14.54 -0.29
C ILE A 77 0.49 15.56 0.85
N SER A 78 -0.56 15.31 1.63
CA SER A 78 -0.89 16.03 2.86
C SER A 78 -0.49 15.17 4.06
N SER A 79 0.58 15.56 4.74
CA SER A 79 1.20 14.76 5.79
C SER A 79 0.21 14.42 6.91
N ILE A 80 -0.68 15.35 7.27
CA ILE A 80 -1.69 15.16 8.31
C ILE A 80 -2.72 14.09 7.93
N VAL A 81 -3.14 14.04 6.66
CA VAL A 81 -4.12 13.03 6.18
C VAL A 81 -3.52 11.63 6.27
N LEU A 82 -2.26 11.48 5.83
CA LEU A 82 -1.57 10.18 5.88
C LEU A 82 -1.25 9.78 7.33
N ALA A 83 -0.72 10.70 8.14
CA ALA A 83 -0.34 10.45 9.52
C ALA A 83 -1.54 10.11 10.43
N ALA A 84 -2.73 10.60 10.11
CA ALA A 84 -3.95 10.25 10.84
C ALA A 84 -4.31 8.77 10.65
N LYS A 85 -4.03 8.19 9.48
CA LYS A 85 -4.51 6.86 9.08
C LYS A 85 -3.44 5.76 9.05
N SER A 86 -2.17 6.11 9.21
CA SER A 86 -1.05 5.17 9.27
C SER A 86 -0.04 5.61 10.33
N ARG A 87 0.27 4.70 11.26
CA ARG A 87 1.29 4.95 12.31
C ARG A 87 2.70 4.99 11.74
N VAL A 88 2.98 4.12 10.75
CA VAL A 88 4.27 4.11 10.04
C VAL A 88 4.48 5.43 9.33
N LEU A 89 3.51 5.87 8.50
CA LEU A 89 3.61 7.14 7.77
C LEU A 89 3.65 8.33 8.72
N ARG A 90 2.91 8.32 9.83
CA ARG A 90 3.03 9.34 10.89
C ARG A 90 4.46 9.49 11.35
N THR A 91 5.09 8.36 11.70
CA THR A 91 6.46 8.33 12.23
C THR A 91 7.46 8.77 11.17
N MET A 92 7.32 8.29 9.92
CA MET A 92 8.20 8.68 8.80
C MET A 92 8.11 10.19 8.52
N LEU A 93 6.89 10.74 8.49
CA LEU A 93 6.64 12.13 8.16
C LEU A 93 6.99 13.07 9.31
N SER A 94 6.80 12.66 10.57
CA SER A 94 7.14 13.47 11.75
C SER A 94 8.63 13.43 12.11
N ASN A 95 9.32 12.31 11.89
CA ASN A 95 10.75 12.21 12.16
C ASN A 95 11.55 13.06 11.16
N GLY A 96 11.10 13.14 9.90
CA GLY A 96 11.63 14.08 8.91
C GLY A 96 11.26 15.55 9.17
N MET A 97 10.30 15.87 10.04
CA MET A 97 9.98 17.27 10.40
C MET A 97 11.05 17.91 11.30
N LYS A 98 11.88 17.13 12.00
CA LYS A 98 12.95 17.66 12.84
C LYS A 98 14.29 17.83 12.12
N GLU A 99 14.55 17.07 11.05
CA GLU A 99 15.86 17.01 10.41
C GLU A 99 15.88 17.36 8.92
N SER A 100 14.73 17.40 8.23
CA SER A 100 14.68 17.58 6.78
C SER A 100 13.96 18.85 6.40
N ASP A 101 14.65 19.70 5.65
CA ASP A 101 14.09 20.85 4.94
C ASP A 101 12.77 20.44 4.28
N ALA A 102 11.68 21.18 4.53
CA ALA A 102 10.33 20.80 4.08
C ALA A 102 10.25 20.65 2.54
N SER A 103 11.23 21.21 1.82
CA SER A 103 11.43 21.13 0.38
C SER A 103 11.88 19.75 -0.12
N ALA A 104 12.56 18.94 0.71
CA ALA A 104 13.07 17.65 0.28
C ALA A 104 11.95 16.57 0.24
N PRO A 105 11.84 15.79 -0.85
CA PRO A 105 10.87 14.71 -0.92
C PRO A 105 11.28 13.55 -0.01
N VAL A 106 10.29 12.91 0.60
CA VAL A 106 10.48 11.68 1.38
C VAL A 106 10.60 10.52 0.41
N VAL A 107 11.76 9.88 0.39
CA VAL A 107 12.07 8.79 -0.54
C VAL A 107 11.60 7.45 0.05
N LEU A 108 10.81 6.71 -0.71
CA LEU A 108 10.33 5.37 -0.40
C LEU A 108 10.83 4.41 -1.47
N LYS A 109 11.53 3.37 -1.02
CA LYS A 109 12.01 2.29 -1.87
C LYS A 109 10.94 1.20 -1.93
N VAL A 110 10.44 0.91 -3.14
CA VAL A 110 9.35 -0.05 -3.38
C VAL A 110 9.71 -0.96 -4.56
N THR A 111 9.16 -2.17 -4.61
CA THR A 111 9.22 -2.98 -5.84
C THR A 111 8.24 -2.45 -6.90
N GLU A 112 8.30 -2.95 -8.13
CA GLU A 112 7.35 -2.55 -9.18
C GLU A 112 5.92 -2.97 -8.81
N GLU A 113 5.76 -4.16 -8.22
CA GLU A 113 4.48 -4.70 -7.76
C GLU A 113 3.93 -3.88 -6.58
N GLU A 114 4.81 -3.55 -5.61
CA GLU A 114 4.44 -2.73 -4.46
C GLU A 114 4.04 -1.31 -4.86
N LYS A 115 4.63 -0.74 -5.93
CA LYS A 115 4.35 0.63 -6.37
C LYS A 115 2.86 0.85 -6.66
N MET A 116 2.21 -0.09 -7.35
CA MET A 116 0.79 0.02 -7.66
C MET A 116 -0.08 -0.13 -6.41
N ALA A 117 0.24 -1.09 -5.55
CA ALA A 117 -0.45 -1.29 -4.29
C ALA A 117 -0.30 -0.08 -3.34
N PHE A 118 0.88 0.55 -3.30
CA PHE A 118 1.12 1.76 -2.52
C PHE A 118 0.32 2.95 -3.03
N LYS A 119 0.20 3.14 -4.35
CA LYS A 119 -0.64 4.20 -4.93
C LYS A 119 -2.11 4.02 -4.58
N GLU A 120 -2.60 2.79 -4.62
CA GLU A 120 -3.96 2.47 -4.21
C GLU A 120 -4.16 2.70 -2.71
N MET A 121 -3.20 2.32 -1.86
CA MET A 121 -3.25 2.69 -0.44
C MET A 121 -3.35 4.20 -0.27
N LEU A 122 -2.55 5.00 -0.97
CA LEU A 122 -2.67 6.46 -0.91
C LEU A 122 -4.06 6.93 -1.34
N HIS A 123 -4.61 6.39 -2.44
CA HIS A 123 -5.97 6.68 -2.86
C HIS A 123 -6.97 6.37 -1.73
N PHE A 124 -6.89 5.18 -1.14
CA PHE A 124 -7.74 4.76 -0.03
C PHE A 124 -7.62 5.67 1.19
N LEU A 125 -6.41 6.14 1.53
CA LEU A 125 -6.21 7.09 2.62
C LEU A 125 -6.90 8.44 2.36
N TYR A 126 -7.16 8.81 1.10
CA TYR A 126 -7.90 10.02 0.77
C TYR A 126 -9.40 9.76 0.59
N ALA A 127 -9.80 8.74 -0.17
CA ALA A 127 -11.20 8.45 -0.49
C ALA A 127 -11.95 7.69 0.61
N GLY A 128 -11.23 7.01 1.51
CA GLY A 128 -11.82 6.08 2.48
C GLY A 128 -12.38 4.79 1.87
N SER A 129 -12.15 4.55 0.58
CA SER A 129 -12.61 3.37 -0.14
C SER A 129 -11.61 2.94 -1.21
N LEU A 130 -11.68 1.67 -1.61
CA LEU A 130 -10.88 1.14 -2.72
C LEU A 130 -11.36 1.77 -4.03
N SER A 131 -10.43 2.01 -4.95
CA SER A 131 -10.78 2.48 -6.28
C SER A 131 -11.60 1.45 -7.03
N THR A 132 -12.40 1.91 -8.00
CA THR A 132 -13.31 1.06 -8.79
C THR A 132 -12.58 -0.11 -9.46
N ARG A 133 -11.31 0.09 -9.83
CA ARG A 133 -10.42 -0.96 -10.37
C ARG A 133 -10.27 -2.16 -9.45
N PHE A 134 -10.20 -1.96 -8.14
CA PHE A 134 -10.04 -3.01 -7.13
C PHE A 134 -11.36 -3.48 -6.53
N LEU A 135 -12.48 -2.89 -6.94
CA LEU A 135 -13.82 -3.40 -6.65
C LEU A 135 -14.34 -4.30 -7.78
N ASP A 136 -13.79 -4.17 -8.99
CA ASP A 136 -14.15 -5.01 -10.14
C ASP A 136 -13.77 -6.48 -9.92
N ARG A 137 -14.69 -7.41 -10.16
CA ARG A 137 -14.41 -8.85 -10.06
C ARG A 137 -13.32 -9.34 -11.02
N ALA A 138 -13.04 -8.59 -12.09
CA ALA A 138 -11.97 -8.91 -13.02
C ALA A 138 -10.55 -8.60 -12.49
N THR A 139 -10.40 -7.88 -11.37
CA THR A 139 -9.06 -7.64 -10.78
C THR A 139 -8.42 -8.96 -10.36
N ASP A 140 -7.15 -9.13 -10.71
CA ASP A 140 -6.37 -10.29 -10.29
C ASP A 140 -6.19 -10.30 -8.76
N VAL A 141 -6.43 -11.46 -8.16
CA VAL A 141 -6.31 -11.69 -6.71
C VAL A 141 -4.91 -11.37 -6.19
N ARG A 142 -3.86 -11.56 -7.01
CA ARG A 142 -2.48 -11.20 -6.66
C ARG A 142 -2.31 -9.73 -6.33
N GLU A 143 -3.08 -8.86 -6.98
CA GLU A 143 -3.02 -7.43 -6.70
C GLU A 143 -3.69 -7.08 -5.37
N LEU A 144 -4.77 -7.78 -5.01
CA LEU A 144 -5.42 -7.66 -3.70
C LEU A 144 -4.48 -8.15 -2.58
N VAL A 145 -3.74 -9.24 -2.82
CA VAL A 145 -2.67 -9.68 -1.92
C VAL A 145 -1.59 -8.62 -1.78
N GLY A 146 -1.18 -7.98 -2.87
CA GLY A 146 -0.26 -6.83 -2.83
C GLY A 146 -0.76 -5.69 -1.94
N LEU A 147 -2.07 -5.40 -1.96
CA LEU A 147 -2.68 -4.42 -1.06
C LEU A 147 -2.67 -4.87 0.41
N LEU A 148 -2.89 -6.17 0.69
CA LEU A 148 -2.79 -6.70 2.05
C LEU A 148 -1.36 -6.54 2.59
N LEU A 149 -0.35 -6.87 1.78
CA LEU A 149 1.06 -6.74 2.16
C LEU A 149 1.45 -5.28 2.42
N VAL A 150 1.04 -4.36 1.54
CA VAL A 150 1.29 -2.93 1.73
C VAL A 150 0.51 -2.39 2.95
N GLY A 151 -0.75 -2.82 3.13
CA GLY A 151 -1.56 -2.44 4.27
C GLY A 151 -0.94 -2.85 5.61
N ASP A 152 -0.37 -4.06 5.68
CA ASP A 152 0.37 -4.54 6.84
C ASP A 152 1.69 -3.75 7.05
N LYS A 153 2.50 -3.64 5.99
CA LYS A 153 3.79 -2.92 5.99
C LYS A 153 3.69 -1.47 6.47
N PHE A 154 2.60 -0.79 6.13
CA PHE A 154 2.37 0.60 6.53
C PHE A 154 1.37 0.75 7.67
N GLU A 155 0.97 -0.35 8.32
CA GLU A 155 0.02 -0.38 9.43
C GLU A 155 -1.26 0.43 9.15
N VAL A 156 -2.01 0.02 8.12
CA VAL A 156 -3.31 0.59 7.75
C VAL A 156 -4.41 -0.47 7.89
N PRO A 157 -4.91 -0.75 9.11
CA PRO A 157 -5.88 -1.82 9.34
C PRO A 157 -7.19 -1.65 8.57
N SER A 158 -7.62 -0.41 8.34
CA SER A 158 -8.84 -0.11 7.57
C SER A 158 -8.72 -0.52 6.10
N LEU A 159 -7.53 -0.40 5.50
CA LEU A 159 -7.28 -0.90 4.14
C LEU A 159 -7.35 -2.42 4.12
N ILE A 160 -6.71 -3.10 5.08
CA ILE A 160 -6.73 -4.56 5.20
C ILE A 160 -8.19 -5.04 5.31
N GLY A 161 -8.97 -4.42 6.20
CA GLY A 161 -10.39 -4.73 6.35
C GLY A 161 -11.20 -4.55 5.07
N ALA A 162 -10.98 -3.45 4.34
CA ALA A 162 -11.65 -3.19 3.07
C ALA A 162 -11.30 -4.23 1.99
N VAL A 163 -10.02 -4.63 1.91
CA VAL A 163 -9.57 -5.65 0.96
C VAL A 163 -10.12 -7.04 1.33
N LEU A 164 -10.15 -7.41 2.61
CA LEU A 164 -10.75 -8.67 3.07
C LEU A 164 -12.25 -8.72 2.78
N LYS A 165 -12.97 -7.63 3.04
CA LYS A 165 -14.40 -7.51 2.68
C LYS A 165 -14.61 -7.64 1.17
N CYS A 166 -13.76 -7.03 0.36
CA CYS A 166 -13.80 -7.17 -1.10
C CYS A 166 -13.55 -8.62 -1.55
N LEU A 167 -12.59 -9.32 -0.93
CA LEU A 167 -12.31 -10.73 -1.21
C LEU A 167 -13.49 -11.64 -0.86
N ASP A 168 -14.12 -11.42 0.29
CA ASP A 168 -15.29 -12.19 0.74
C ASP A 168 -16.48 -12.04 -0.23
N GLN A 169 -16.72 -10.82 -0.73
CA GLN A 169 -17.80 -10.51 -1.68
C GLN A 169 -17.58 -11.06 -3.10
N ARG A 170 -16.35 -11.46 -3.44
CA ARG A 170 -15.99 -11.94 -4.80
C ARG A 170 -16.36 -13.40 -5.05
N MET A 171 -16.72 -14.17 -4.03
CA MET A 171 -16.97 -15.63 -4.14
C MET A 171 -15.88 -16.34 -4.94
N LEU A 172 -14.66 -16.34 -4.40
CA LEU A 172 -13.46 -16.85 -5.07
C LEU A 172 -13.62 -18.31 -5.52
N SER A 173 -13.11 -18.60 -6.72
CA SER A 173 -13.01 -19.95 -7.25
C SER A 173 -11.89 -20.74 -6.56
N ILE A 174 -11.96 -22.07 -6.60
CA ILE A 174 -10.95 -22.96 -5.99
C ILE A 174 -9.50 -22.62 -6.45
N PRO A 175 -9.22 -22.34 -7.74
CA PRO A 175 -7.89 -21.92 -8.19
C PRO A 175 -7.41 -20.60 -7.56
N GLU A 176 -8.31 -19.64 -7.36
CA GLU A 176 -7.99 -18.34 -6.73
C GLU A 176 -7.68 -18.51 -5.23
N CYS A 177 -8.42 -19.39 -4.55
CA CYS A 177 -8.11 -19.78 -3.17
C CYS A 177 -6.74 -20.47 -3.06
N ALA A 178 -6.39 -21.34 -4.02
CA ALA A 178 -5.08 -21.98 -4.07
C ALA A 178 -3.94 -20.97 -4.30
N LEU A 179 -4.16 -19.98 -5.18
CA LEU A 179 -3.22 -18.87 -5.37
C LEU A 179 -3.02 -18.08 -4.08
N LEU A 180 -4.09 -17.70 -3.37
CA LEU A 180 -3.99 -17.03 -2.07
C LEU A 180 -3.18 -17.84 -1.06
N ALA A 181 -3.45 -19.15 -0.95
CA ALA A 181 -2.74 -20.03 -0.03
C ALA A 181 -1.23 -20.09 -0.32
N ASN A 182 -0.82 -20.02 -1.60
CA ASN A 182 0.59 -19.99 -1.98
C ASN A 182 1.31 -18.69 -1.63
N HIS A 183 0.58 -17.58 -1.46
CA HIS A 183 1.15 -16.28 -1.09
C HIS A 183 1.05 -15.99 0.41
N MET A 184 0.42 -16.88 1.20
CA MET A 184 0.39 -16.77 2.65
C MET A 184 1.77 -17.14 3.24
N PRO A 185 2.28 -16.35 4.19
CA PRO A 185 3.52 -16.70 4.89
C PRO A 185 3.33 -18.02 5.65
N GLN A 186 4.31 -18.92 5.55
CA GLN A 186 4.26 -20.28 6.12
C GLN A 186 4.03 -20.28 7.65
N SER A 187 4.35 -19.19 8.33
CA SER A 187 4.08 -18.99 9.76
C SER A 187 2.59 -19.06 10.10
N LEU A 188 1.69 -18.68 9.20
CA LEU A 188 0.24 -18.78 9.40
C LEU A 188 -0.28 -20.22 9.22
N LEU A 189 0.44 -21.05 8.46
CA LEU A 189 0.12 -22.47 8.32
C LEU A 189 0.52 -23.30 9.55
N GLN A 190 1.30 -22.71 10.45
CA GLN A 190 1.78 -23.35 11.68
C GLN A 190 0.93 -23.00 12.91
N LEU A 191 -0.17 -22.25 12.74
CA LEU A 191 -1.11 -22.00 13.83
C LEU A 191 -1.70 -23.34 14.30
N PRO A 192 -1.67 -23.63 15.62
CA PRO A 192 -2.29 -24.85 16.14
C PRO A 192 -3.79 -24.80 15.80
N GLN A 193 -4.28 -25.87 15.17
CA GLN A 193 -5.71 -26.10 15.02
C GLN A 193 -6.29 -26.17 16.44
N VAL A 194 -7.15 -25.20 16.80
CA VAL A 194 -7.90 -25.19 18.08
C VAL A 194 -9.18 -25.99 17.90
#